data_AF-F0QY88-F1
#
_entry.id   AF-F0QY88-F1
#
_cell.length_a   1.000
_cell.length_b   1.000
_cell.length_c   1.000
_cell.angle_alpha   90.00
_cell.angle_beta   90.00
_cell.angle_gamma   90.00
#
_symmetry.space_group_name_H-M   'P 1'
#
loop_
_entity.id
_entity.type
_entity.pdbx_description
1 polymer ?
#
loop_
_entity_poly.entity_id
_entity_poly.type
_entity_poly.pdbx_seq_one_letter_code
_entity_poly.pdbx_strand_id
1 'polypeptide(L)'
;MIRTIIVRVVITLAVLALVVTIVILGVSALTAGSLSKYVSANIYQTGSGYYLVFTIHNPLPLPVIITIMQGGLSRSIYIEPYGFGNLTMPITSLTLPINITVSIPGIANVTNTVTPS
;
A
#
# COMPACT_ATOMS: atom_id res chain seq x y z
N MET A 1 5.36 21.90 -15.03
CA MET A 1 5.36 20.51 -15.56
C MET A 1 6.38 19.60 -14.86
N ILE A 2 7.61 20.04 -14.58
CA ILE A 2 8.66 19.20 -13.96
C ILE A 2 8.30 18.72 -12.54
N ARG A 3 7.72 19.59 -11.70
CA ARG A 3 7.25 19.24 -10.34
C ARG A 3 6.26 18.07 -10.33
N THR A 4 5.28 18.08 -11.23
CA THR A 4 4.23 17.04 -11.29
C THR A 4 4.79 15.67 -11.69
N ILE A 5 5.86 15.64 -12.48
CA ILE A 5 6.53 14.40 -12.88
C ILE A 5 7.34 13.84 -11.70
N ILE A 6 8.06 14.71 -10.98
CA ILE A 6 8.83 14.33 -9.78
C ILE A 6 7.88 13.74 -8.71
N VAL A 7 6.74 14.39 -8.45
CA VAL A 7 5.70 13.91 -7.50
C VAL A 7 5.23 12.49 -7.85
N ARG A 8 4.89 12.26 -9.12
CA ARG A 8 4.44 10.93 -9.58
C ARG A 8 5.52 9.88 -9.42
N VAL A 9 6.77 10.21 -9.72
CA VAL A 9 7.91 9.29 -9.61
C VAL A 9 8.19 8.92 -8.16
N VAL A 10 8.19 9.89 -7.24
CA VAL A 10 8.47 9.65 -5.81
C VAL A 10 7.39 8.79 -5.16
N ILE A 11 6.12 9.08 -5.42
CA ILE A 11 5.01 8.26 -4.90
C ILE A 11 5.08 6.84 -5.48
N THR A 12 5.41 6.70 -6.76
CA THR A 12 5.58 5.39 -7.40
C THR A 12 6.73 4.59 -6.77
N LEU A 13 7.86 5.23 -6.46
CA LEU A 13 8.97 4.59 -5.76
C LEU A 13 8.60 4.17 -4.34
N ALA A 14 7.82 4.97 -3.61
CA ALA A 14 7.42 4.66 -2.24
C ALA A 14 6.39 3.53 -2.18
N VAL A 15 5.45 3.49 -3.12
CA VAL A 15 4.54 2.37 -3.33
C VAL A 15 5.32 1.11 -3.69
N LEU A 16 6.35 1.23 -4.54
CA LEU A 16 7.22 0.10 -4.86
C LEU A 16 7.91 -0.45 -3.60
N ALA A 17 8.44 0.40 -2.73
CA ALA A 17 9.05 -0.01 -1.46
C ALA A 17 8.04 -0.71 -0.51
N LEU A 18 6.79 -0.24 -0.46
CA LEU A 18 5.71 -0.90 0.28
C LEU A 18 5.43 -2.31 -0.25
N VAL A 19 5.29 -2.47 -1.56
CA VAL A 19 5.08 -3.78 -2.19
C VAL A 19 6.26 -4.72 -1.90
N VAL A 20 7.51 -4.20 -1.95
CA VAL A 20 8.72 -4.93 -1.55
C VAL A 20 8.59 -5.46 -0.11
N THR A 21 8.21 -4.62 0.85
CA THR A 21 8.08 -5.01 2.26
C THR A 21 7.00 -6.07 2.48
N ILE A 22 5.83 -5.93 1.84
CA ILE A 22 4.72 -6.90 2.00
C ILE A 22 5.11 -8.27 1.46
N VAL A 23 5.81 -8.29 0.33
CA VAL A 23 6.29 -9.53 -0.26
C VAL A 23 7.43 -10.09 0.58
N ILE A 24 8.41 -9.31 1.04
CA ILE A 24 9.44 -9.84 1.95
C ILE A 24 8.79 -10.44 3.21
N LEU A 25 7.80 -9.78 3.81
CA LEU A 25 7.12 -10.30 5.00
C LEU A 25 6.25 -11.55 4.71
N GLY A 26 5.58 -11.61 3.56
CA GLY A 26 4.73 -12.75 3.17
C GLY A 26 5.49 -13.91 2.50
N VAL A 27 6.63 -13.63 1.88
CA VAL A 27 7.40 -14.54 1.02
C VAL A 27 8.72 -14.99 1.67
N SER A 28 9.16 -14.37 2.77
CA SER A 28 10.16 -14.99 3.66
C SER A 28 9.71 -16.34 4.22
N ALA A 29 8.42 -16.69 4.10
CA ALA A 29 7.90 -18.02 4.38
C ALA A 29 7.99 -18.99 3.18
N LEU A 30 7.82 -18.53 1.93
CA LEU A 30 7.68 -19.38 0.74
C LEU A 30 8.08 -18.65 -0.57
N THR A 31 9.37 -18.67 -0.94
CA THR A 31 9.93 -18.44 -2.30
C THR A 31 9.67 -17.10 -3.02
N ALA A 32 10.71 -16.27 -3.13
CA ALA A 32 10.73 -14.95 -3.80
C ALA A 32 10.39 -15.00 -5.30
N GLY A 33 9.13 -14.79 -5.65
CA GLY A 33 8.65 -14.43 -6.99
C GLY A 33 8.21 -12.97 -7.07
N SER A 34 8.22 -12.39 -8.28
CA SER A 34 7.98 -10.96 -8.55
C SER A 34 6.88 -10.31 -7.70
N LEU A 35 7.29 -9.27 -6.97
CA LEU A 35 6.52 -8.50 -5.99
C LEU A 35 5.12 -8.07 -6.47
N SER A 36 5.02 -7.65 -7.74
CA SER A 36 3.80 -7.20 -8.39
C SER A 36 2.73 -8.28 -8.57
N LYS A 37 3.09 -9.57 -8.39
CA LYS A 37 2.13 -10.68 -8.45
C LYS A 37 1.29 -10.81 -7.18
N TYR A 38 1.77 -10.30 -6.05
CA TYR A 38 1.07 -10.44 -4.77
C TYR A 38 0.26 -9.21 -4.43
N VAL A 39 0.81 -8.02 -4.68
CA VAL A 39 0.20 -6.76 -4.29
C VAL A 39 0.45 -5.70 -5.35
N SER A 40 -0.55 -4.85 -5.56
CA SER A 40 -0.35 -3.55 -6.22
C SER A 40 -0.95 -2.45 -5.38
N ALA A 41 -0.27 -1.30 -5.30
CA ALA A 41 -0.92 -0.05 -4.94
C ALA A 41 -0.87 0.90 -6.14
N ASN A 42 -1.97 1.59 -6.41
CA ASN A 42 -2.10 2.51 -7.52
C ASN A 42 -2.82 3.76 -7.06
N ILE A 43 -2.45 4.90 -7.61
CA ILE A 43 -3.21 6.14 -7.43
C ILE A 43 -3.89 6.46 -8.75
N TYR A 44 -5.20 6.65 -8.71
CA TYR A 44 -5.93 7.20 -9.84
C TYR A 44 -6.58 8.53 -9.45
N GLN A 45 -6.76 9.36 -10.47
CA GLN A 45 -7.52 10.60 -10.36
C GLN A 45 -8.90 10.37 -10.98
N THR A 46 -9.96 10.73 -10.25
CA THR A 46 -11.32 10.77 -10.80
C THR A 46 -11.93 12.12 -10.47
N GLY A 47 -12.35 12.86 -11.50
CA GLY A 47 -12.72 14.27 -11.38
C GLY A 47 -11.61 15.11 -10.74
N SER A 48 -11.95 15.79 -9.65
CA SER A 48 -11.03 16.60 -8.84
C SER A 48 -10.35 15.83 -7.70
N GLY A 49 -10.68 14.56 -7.48
CA GLY A 49 -10.17 13.75 -6.36
C GLY A 49 -9.08 12.76 -6.76
N TYR A 50 -8.18 12.47 -5.82
CA TYR A 50 -7.20 11.39 -5.92
C TYR A 50 -7.61 10.23 -5.01
N TYR A 51 -7.37 9.00 -5.46
CA TYR A 51 -7.71 7.80 -4.71
C TYR A 51 -6.53 6.85 -4.74
N LEU A 52 -6.14 6.36 -3.56
CA LEU A 52 -5.21 5.26 -3.41
C LEU A 52 -6.01 3.96 -3.40
N VAL A 53 -5.68 3.07 -4.33
CA VAL A 53 -6.17 1.70 -4.36
C VAL A 53 -5.04 0.78 -4.01
N PHE A 54 -5.31 -0.11 -3.06
CA PHE A 54 -4.42 -1.16 -2.66
C PHE A 54 -5.11 -2.50 -2.90
N THR A 55 -4.48 -3.38 -3.67
CA THR A 55 -5.07 -4.66 -4.07
C THR A 55 -4.09 -5.79 -3.83
N ILE A 56 -4.57 -6.88 -3.23
CA ILE A 56 -3.86 -8.14 -3.08
C ILE A 56 -4.32 -9.07 -4.20
N HIS A 57 -3.40 -9.36 -5.12
CA HIS A 57 -3.62 -10.16 -6.32
C HIS A 57 -3.39 -11.65 -6.10
N ASN A 58 -2.55 -12.01 -5.12
CA ASN A 58 -2.29 -13.41 -4.81
C ASN A 58 -2.45 -13.65 -3.30
N PRO A 59 -3.25 -14.66 -2.91
CA PRO A 59 -3.50 -15.01 -1.53
C PRO A 59 -2.21 -15.30 -0.77
N LEU A 60 -2.05 -14.66 0.39
CA LEU A 60 -0.94 -14.90 1.29
C LEU A 60 -1.33 -15.98 2.32
N PRO A 61 -0.46 -16.92 2.69
CA PRO A 61 -0.79 -18.01 3.63
C PRO A 61 -1.00 -17.54 5.07
N LEU A 62 -0.86 -16.24 5.33
CA LEU A 62 -0.93 -15.61 6.64
C LEU A 62 -1.97 -14.50 6.60
N PRO A 63 -2.64 -14.19 7.74
CA PRO A 63 -3.55 -13.08 7.80
C PRO A 63 -2.78 -11.76 7.71
N VAL A 64 -3.35 -10.77 7.03
CA VAL A 64 -2.72 -9.45 6.86
C VAL A 64 -3.73 -8.35 7.16
N ILE A 65 -3.33 -7.39 7.99
CA ILE A 65 -4.04 -6.14 8.22
C ILE A 65 -3.30 -5.04 7.50
N ILE A 66 -4.02 -4.25 6.72
CA ILE A 66 -3.46 -3.10 6.03
C ILE A 66 -4.25 -1.89 6.43
N THR A 67 -3.57 -0.90 6.99
CA THR A 67 -4.15 0.37 7.44
C THR A 67 -3.48 1.52 6.70
N ILE A 68 -4.28 2.35 6.06
CA ILE A 68 -3.84 3.56 5.38
C ILE A 68 -4.42 4.75 6.15
N MET A 69 -3.59 5.75 6.44
CA MET A 69 -4.00 6.96 7.15
C MET A 69 -3.40 8.21 6.50
N GLN A 70 -4.22 9.24 6.31
CA GLN A 70 -3.78 10.54 5.79
C GLN A 70 -4.69 11.65 6.32
N GLY A 71 -4.11 12.69 6.91
CA GLY A 71 -4.85 13.92 7.27
C GLY A 71 -6.08 13.66 8.15
N GLY A 72 -6.02 12.69 9.06
CA GLY A 72 -7.13 12.30 9.94
C GLY A 72 -8.11 11.28 9.35
N LEU A 73 -8.05 10.98 8.05
CA LEU A 73 -8.76 9.84 7.48
C LEU A 73 -7.97 8.56 7.70
N SER A 74 -8.66 7.48 8.06
CA SER A 74 -8.08 6.15 8.18
C SER A 74 -8.98 5.11 7.53
N ARG A 75 -8.37 4.16 6.81
CA ARG A 75 -9.04 3.02 6.21
C ARG A 75 -8.20 1.78 6.47
N SER A 76 -8.85 0.71 6.91
CA SER A 76 -8.19 -0.56 7.18
C SER A 76 -8.92 -1.70 6.49
N ILE A 77 -8.18 -2.72 6.09
CA ILE A 77 -8.69 -4.00 5.63
C ILE A 77 -7.98 -5.12 6.39
N TYR A 78 -8.75 -6.12 6.80
CA TYR A 78 -8.24 -7.40 7.27
C TYR A 78 -8.43 -8.41 6.14
N ILE A 79 -7.36 -9.14 5.81
CA ILE A 79 -7.37 -10.22 4.84
C ILE A 79 -7.05 -11.52 5.59
N GLU A 80 -7.94 -12.49 5.46
CA GLU A 80 -7.75 -13.83 6.01
C GLU A 80 -6.60 -14.57 5.30
N PRO A 81 -6.04 -15.64 5.92
CA PRO A 81 -5.13 -16.53 5.23
C PRO A 81 -5.74 -17.04 3.93
N TYR A 82 -4.95 -16.97 2.88
CA TYR A 82 -5.31 -17.23 1.50
C TYR A 82 -6.48 -16.39 0.96
N GLY A 83 -6.73 -15.24 1.57
CA GLY A 83 -7.72 -14.27 1.13
C GLY A 83 -7.19 -13.31 0.07
N PHE A 84 -8.13 -12.74 -0.68
CA PHE A 84 -7.90 -11.58 -1.54
C PHE A 84 -8.47 -10.34 -0.86
N GLY A 85 -7.97 -9.17 -1.19
CA GLY A 85 -8.42 -7.93 -0.58
C GLY A 85 -8.21 -6.72 -1.47
N ASN A 86 -9.13 -5.77 -1.37
CA ASN A 86 -9.00 -4.48 -2.02
C ASN A 86 -9.41 -3.36 -1.06
N LEU A 87 -8.59 -2.30 -0.98
CA LEU A 87 -8.81 -1.14 -0.15
C LEU A 87 -8.70 0.11 -1.01
N THR A 88 -9.77 0.89 -1.06
CA THR A 88 -9.79 2.19 -1.72
C THR A 88 -9.93 3.30 -0.68
N MET A 89 -9.03 4.27 -0.72
CA MET A 89 -9.04 5.42 0.18
C MET A 89 -8.91 6.73 -0.61
N PRO A 90 -9.78 7.73 -0.37
CA PRO A 90 -9.59 9.05 -0.93
C PRO A 90 -8.34 9.71 -0.31
N ILE A 91 -7.54 10.35 -1.16
CA ILE A 91 -6.38 11.15 -0.77
C ILE A 91 -6.89 12.59 -0.60
N THR A 92 -6.78 13.12 0.62
CA THR A 92 -7.31 14.46 0.97
C THR A 92 -6.41 15.58 0.50
N SER A 93 -5.11 15.34 0.48
CA SER A 93 -4.12 16.30 -0.02
C SER A 93 -2.90 15.58 -0.54
N LEU A 94 -2.34 16.06 -1.66
CA LEU A 94 -1.06 15.60 -2.16
C LEU A 94 0.13 16.20 -1.39
N THR A 95 -0.09 17.03 -0.38
CA THR A 95 1.00 17.58 0.45
C THR A 95 1.06 16.96 1.84
N LEU A 96 0.08 16.13 2.20
CA LEU A 96 0.02 15.47 3.49
C LEU A 96 0.64 14.07 3.43
N PRO A 97 1.39 13.65 4.46
CA PRO A 97 1.95 12.32 4.51
C PRO A 97 0.85 11.25 4.58
N ILE A 98 1.06 10.18 3.82
CA ILE A 98 0.25 8.95 3.83
C ILE A 98 1.01 7.92 4.65
N ASN A 99 0.44 7.52 5.78
CA ASN A 99 0.98 6.46 6.62
C ASN A 99 0.32 5.15 6.23
N ILE A 100 1.12 4.16 5.85
CA ILE A 100 0.65 2.83 5.50
C ILE A 100 1.27 1.85 6.46
N THR A 101 0.42 1.19 7.24
CA THR A 101 0.80 0.16 8.19
C THR A 101 0.35 -1.18 7.67
N VAL A 102 1.27 -2.13 7.64
CA VAL A 102 1.00 -3.53 7.34
C VAL A 102 1.33 -4.34 8.58
N SER A 103 0.35 -5.09 9.06
CA SER A 103 0.51 -5.98 10.20
C SER A 103 0.18 -7.40 9.82
N ILE A 104 1.05 -8.32 10.22
CA ILE A 104 0.79 -9.75 10.26
C ILE A 104 0.66 -10.10 11.75
N PRO A 105 -0.55 -10.37 12.25
CA PRO A 105 -0.79 -10.64 13.66
C PRO A 105 0.17 -11.70 14.23
N GLY A 106 0.83 -11.37 15.35
CA GLY A 106 1.78 -12.26 16.02
C GLY A 106 3.16 -12.40 15.35
N ILE A 107 3.40 -11.73 14.21
CA ILE A 107 4.65 -11.85 13.45
C ILE A 107 5.32 -10.48 13.28
N ALA A 108 4.64 -9.52 12.67
CA ALA A 108 5.25 -8.24 12.32
C ALA A 108 4.24 -7.09 12.26
N ASN A 109 4.74 -5.88 12.48
CA ASN A 109 4.01 -4.64 12.25
C ASN A 109 4.98 -3.61 11.67
N VAL A 110 4.73 -3.18 10.43
CA VAL A 110 5.60 -2.24 9.73
C VAL A 110 4.77 -1.06 9.25
N THR A 111 5.16 0.13 9.67
CA THR A 111 4.59 1.38 9.17
C THR A 111 5.60 2.08 8.28
N ASN A 112 5.16 2.46 7.09
CA ASN A 112 5.91 3.32 6.20
C ASN A 112 5.14 4.63 5.97
N THR A 113 5.87 5.75 5.96
CA THR A 113 5.30 7.09 5.76
C THR A 113 5.73 7.62 4.41
N VAL A 114 4.77 7.94 3.55
CA VAL A 114 4.99 8.48 2.22
C VAL A 114 4.57 9.94 2.21
N THR A 115 5.53 10.85 2.02
CA THR A 115 5.20 12.27 1.81
C THR A 115 5.16 12.51 0.30
N PRO A 116 4.00 12.80 -0.30
CA PRO A 116 3.95 13.17 -1.70
C PRO A 116 4.61 14.55 -1.86
N SER A 117 5.74 14.62 -2.57
CA SER A 117 6.58 15.82 -2.72
C SER A 117 6.56 16.38 -4.14
#